data_AF-A0A439LN38-F1
#
_entry.id   AF-A0A439LN38-F1
#
_cell.length_a   1.000
_cell.length_b   1.000
_cell.length_c   1.000
_cell.angle_alpha   90.00
_cell.angle_beta   90.00
_cell.angle_gamma   90.00
#
_symmetry.space_group_name_H-M   'P 1'
#
loop_
_entity.id
_entity.type
_entity.pdbx_description
1 polymer ?
#
loop_
_entity_poly.entity_id
_entity_poly.type
_entity_poly.pdbx_seq_one_letter_code
_entity_poly.pdbx_strand_id
1 'polypeptide(L)' 'VKPGLIGRVKHLRGEEDLRHASLQDFREED' A
#
# COMPACT_ATOMS: atom_id res chain seq x y z
N VAL A 1 -0.26 9.80 -10.40
CA VAL A 1 0.60 8.71 -9.88
C VAL A 1 1.32 8.05 -11.04
N LYS A 2 2.60 7.73 -10.90
CA LYS A 2 3.34 7.00 -11.95
C LYS A 2 2.77 5.58 -12.03
N PRO A 3 2.26 5.13 -13.19
CA PRO A 3 1.90 3.72 -13.38
C PRO A 3 3.11 2.83 -13.08
N GLY A 4 2.91 1.72 -12.36
CA GLY A 4 3.99 0.82 -11.94
C GLY A 4 4.66 1.17 -10.60
N LEU A 5 4.29 2.26 -9.93
CA LEU A 5 4.77 2.53 -8.58
C LEU A 5 4.06 1.62 -7.56
N ILE A 6 4.79 0.66 -6.98
CA ILE A 6 4.26 -0.29 -5.99
C ILE A 6 4.57 0.22 -4.57
N GLY A 7 3.55 0.25 -3.70
CA GLY A 7 3.68 0.66 -2.30
C GLY A 7 3.27 -0.44 -1.33
N ARG A 8 4.00 -0.56 -0.21
CA ARG A 8 3.60 -1.39 0.92
C ARG A 8 2.79 -0.55 1.90
N VAL A 9 1.71 -1.13 2.43
CA VAL A 9 0.83 -0.46 3.39
C VAL A 9 0.62 -1.33 4.62
N LYS A 10 0.33 -0.69 5.76
CA LYS A 10 -0.23 -1.38 6.94
C LYS A 10 -1.72 -1.10 6.98
N HIS A 11 -2.54 -2.07 7.35
CA HIS A 11 -3.99 -1.93 7.48
C HIS A 11 -4.51 -2.78 8.65
N LEU A 12 -5.75 -2.55 9.07
CA LEU A 12 -6.39 -3.35 10.11
C LEU A 12 -6.92 -4.67 9.53
N ARG A 13 -6.81 -5.75 10.30
CA ARG A 13 -7.36 -7.06 9.91
C ARG A 13 -8.88 -7.06 10.07
N GLY A 14 -9.59 -7.69 9.13
CA GLY A 14 -11.04 -7.85 9.17
C GLY A 14 -11.82 -6.74 8.45
N GLU A 15 -11.12 -5.79 7.83
CA GLU A 15 -11.75 -4.83 6.91
C GLU A 15 -11.91 -5.47 5.52
N GLU A 16 -13.01 -5.14 4.84
CA GLU A 16 -13.29 -5.61 3.47
C GLU A 16 -12.26 -5.09 2.45
N ASP A 17 -11.64 -3.94 2.76
CA ASP A 17 -10.64 -3.26 1.94
C ASP A 17 -9.57 -2.59 2.84
N LEU A 18 -8.61 -1.90 2.23
CA LEU A 18 -7.55 -1.12 2.88
C LEU A 18 -8.03 0.22 3.49
N ARG A 19 -9.22 0.25 4.09
CA ARG A 19 -9.93 1.49 4.48
C ARG A 19 -9.20 2.35 5.52
N HIS A 20 -8.40 1.76 6.39
CA HIS A 20 -7.52 2.49 7.32
C HIS A 20 -6.05 2.25 7.03
N ALA A 21 -5.73 1.99 5.76
CA ALA A 21 -4.35 1.75 5.40
C ALA A 21 -3.52 3.03 5.44
N SER A 22 -2.29 2.90 5.91
CA SER A 22 -1.29 3.95 5.81
C SER A 22 -0.07 3.43 5.08
N LEU A 23 0.49 4.26 4.21
CA LEU A 23 1.71 3.95 3.47
C LEU A 23 2.86 3.69 4.44
N GLN A 24 3.61 2.62 4.16
CA GLN A 24 4.86 2.34 4.84
C GLN A 24 6.02 2.82 3.98
N ASP A 25 6.10 2.35 2.75
CA ASP A 25 7.18 2.65 1.82
C ASP A 25 6.82 2.25 0.39
N PHE A 26 7.68 2.65 -0.55
CA PHE A 26 7.60 2.25 -1.96
C PHE A 26 8.68 1.22 -2.26
N ARG A 27 8.35 0.24 -3.11
CA ARG A 27 9.34 -0.64 -3.71
C ARG A 27 9.72 -0.06 -5.07
N GLU A 28 11.02 0.10 -5.30
CA GLU A 28 11.56 0.27 -6.64
C GLU A 28 11.69 -1.12 -7.27
N GLU A 29 11.01 -1.34 -8.40
CA GLU A 29 11.28 -2.50 -9.25
C GLU A 29 12.55 -2.16 -10.05
N ASP A 30 13.60 -2.98 -9.90
CA ASP A 30 14.84 -2.92 -10.70
C ASP A 30 14.56 -3.04 -12.21
#